data_AF-A0A095SUV0-F1
#
_entry.id   AF-A0A095SUV0-F1
#
_cell.length_a   1.000
_cell.length_b   1.000
_cell.length_c   1.000
_cell.angle_alpha   90.00
_cell.angle_beta   90.00
_cell.angle_gamma   90.00
#
_symmetry.space_group_name_H-M   'P 1'
#
loop_
_entity.id
_entity.type
_entity.pdbx_description
1 polymer ?
#
loop_
_entity_poly.entity_id
_entity_poly.type
_entity_poly.pdbx_seq_one_letter_code
_entity_poly.pdbx_strand_id
1 'polypeptide(L)'
;MGIIIFPILLFAFLISVTTIILSIIKIVKKQIHLKDFTLGFTLSFGLYFLIVLGYVLVGKAWALSTGFVIPSIMVFFPFGLFVLSFLYENQKLRDIRNVILISVSLTGILGMLFYQFVFDFFDIFGIEKIY
;
A
#
# COMPACT_ATOMS: atom_id res chain seq x y z
N MET A 1 -9.63 -0.31 -21.45
CA MET A 1 -8.50 -0.42 -20.48
C MET A 1 -8.89 -0.97 -19.11
N GLY A 2 -10.15 -0.88 -18.67
CA GLY A 2 -10.59 -1.51 -17.40
C GLY A 2 -10.29 -3.01 -17.31
N ILE A 3 -10.36 -3.74 -18.43
CA ILE A 3 -9.98 -5.17 -18.52
C ILE A 3 -8.49 -5.39 -18.20
N ILE A 4 -7.61 -4.41 -18.46
CA ILE A 4 -6.16 -4.51 -18.21
C ILE A 4 -5.82 -4.16 -16.75
N ILE A 5 -6.54 -3.19 -16.17
CA ILE A 5 -6.37 -2.78 -14.76
C ILE A 5 -6.99 -3.80 -13.80
N PHE A 6 -8.09 -4.43 -14.19
CA PHE A 6 -8.83 -5.34 -13.33
C PHE A 6 -7.97 -6.48 -12.75
N PRO A 7 -7.14 -7.19 -13.53
CA PRO A 7 -6.21 -8.19 -12.98
C PRO A 7 -5.30 -7.62 -11.90
N ILE A 8 -4.76 -6.42 -12.09
CA ILE A 8 -3.84 -5.77 -11.15
C ILE A 8 -4.56 -5.42 -9.85
N LEU A 9 -5.74 -4.83 -9.93
CA LEU A 9 -6.55 -4.52 -8.75
C LEU A 9 -6.98 -5.80 -8.03
N LEU A 10 -7.35 -6.84 -8.77
CA LEU A 10 -7.73 -8.13 -8.21
C LEU A 10 -6.57 -8.79 -7.47
N PHE A 11 -5.37 -8.81 -8.06
CA PHE A 11 -4.17 -9.33 -7.39
C PHE A 11 -3.80 -8.51 -6.15
N ALA A 12 -3.86 -7.19 -6.24
CA ALA A 12 -3.60 -6.31 -5.11
C ALA A 12 -4.62 -6.52 -3.99
N PHE A 13 -5.90 -6.75 -4.34
CA PHE A 13 -6.95 -7.13 -3.41
C PHE A 13 -6.65 -8.46 -2.72
N LEU A 14 -6.30 -9.51 -3.47
CA LEU A 14 -5.94 -10.81 -2.90
C LEU A 14 -4.74 -10.71 -1.95
N ILE A 15 -3.69 -9.97 -2.33
CA ILE A 15 -2.53 -9.70 -1.46
C ILE A 15 -2.95 -8.94 -0.20
N SER A 16 -3.80 -7.94 -0.34
CA SER A 16 -4.32 -7.18 0.80
C SER A 16 -5.08 -8.07 1.78
N VAL A 17 -5.99 -8.92 1.28
CA VAL A 17 -6.75 -9.86 2.12
C VAL A 17 -5.82 -10.85 2.81
N THR A 18 -4.88 -11.45 2.08
CA THR A 18 -3.93 -12.42 2.68
C THR A 18 -3.03 -11.77 3.73
N THR A 19 -2.53 -10.56 3.48
CA THR A 19 -1.70 -9.83 4.46
C THR A 19 -2.49 -9.41 5.71
N ILE A 20 -3.76 -9.02 5.56
CA ILE A 20 -4.66 -8.75 6.70
C ILE A 20 -4.84 -10.01 7.56
N ILE A 21 -5.14 -11.16 6.94
CA ILE A 21 -5.29 -12.43 7.66
C ILE A 21 -4.00 -12.79 8.41
N LEU A 22 -2.84 -12.68 7.75
CA LEU A 22 -1.53 -12.94 8.36
C LEU A 22 -1.21 -11.98 9.51
N SER A 23 -1.56 -10.70 9.36
CA SER A 23 -1.42 -9.69 10.41
C SER A 23 -2.25 -10.07 11.64
N ILE A 24 -3.52 -10.43 11.45
CA ILE A 24 -4.41 -10.85 12.55
C ILE A 24 -3.83 -12.06 13.28
N ILE A 25 -3.39 -13.09 12.54
CA ILE A 25 -2.79 -14.30 13.13
C ILE A 25 -1.56 -13.92 13.98
N LYS A 26 -0.69 -13.04 13.47
CA LYS A 26 0.52 -12.60 14.19
C LYS A 26 0.21 -11.73 15.41
N ILE A 27 -0.84 -10.91 15.35
CA ILE A 27 -1.32 -10.12 16.49
C ILE A 27 -1.82 -11.06 17.59
N VAL A 28 -2.65 -12.05 17.25
CA VAL A 28 -3.14 -13.05 18.22
C VAL A 28 -1.99 -13.83 18.85
N LYS A 29 -0.95 -14.16 18.08
CA LYS A 29 0.27 -14.79 18.58
C LYS A 29 1.22 -13.86 19.34
N LYS A 30 0.85 -12.59 19.56
CA LYS A 30 1.69 -11.55 20.21
C LYS A 30 3.06 -11.35 19.56
N GLN A 31 3.16 -11.60 18.25
CA GLN A 31 4.41 -11.43 17.48
C GLN A 31 4.53 -10.02 16.89
N ILE A 32 3.44 -9.27 16.87
CA ILE A 32 3.37 -7.87 16.44
C ILE A 32 3.22 -7.00 17.68
N HIS A 33 4.10 -6.02 17.82
CA HIS A 33 4.04 -5.02 18.88
C HIS A 33 3.38 -3.74 18.36
N LEU A 34 2.91 -2.89 19.28
CA LEU A 34 2.33 -1.58 18.93
C LEU A 34 3.29 -0.69 18.13
N LYS A 35 4.60 -0.80 18.39
CA LYS A 35 5.65 -0.13 17.60
C LYS A 35 5.61 -0.53 16.12
N ASP A 36 5.30 -1.79 15.81
CA ASP A 36 5.28 -2.27 14.43
C ASP A 36 4.06 -1.71 13.70
N PHE A 37 2.95 -1.54 14.42
CA PHE A 37 1.73 -0.94 13.88
C PHE A 37 1.92 0.54 13.56
N THR A 38 2.48 1.31 14.49
CA THR A 38 2.75 2.74 14.26
C THR A 38 3.74 2.94 13.12
N LEU A 39 4.83 2.17 13.07
CA LEU A 39 5.77 2.21 11.95
C LEU A 39 5.15 1.78 10.62
N GLY A 40 4.31 0.73 10.63
CA GLY A 40 3.60 0.27 9.44
C GLY A 40 2.64 1.32 8.90
N PHE A 41 1.93 2.02 9.80
CA PHE A 41 1.07 3.15 9.44
C PHE A 41 1.88 4.31 8.86
N THR A 42 2.98 4.70 9.51
CA THR A 42 3.87 5.77 9.01
C THR A 42 4.45 5.42 7.64
N LEU A 43 4.81 4.14 7.41
CA LEU A 43 5.31 3.68 6.12
C LEU A 43 4.23 3.78 5.03
N SER A 44 3.03 3.25 5.28
CA SER A 44 1.92 3.33 4.33
C SER A 44 1.56 4.78 4.00
N PHE A 45 1.45 5.64 5.02
CA PHE A 45 1.16 7.06 4.85
C PHE A 45 2.30 7.79 4.11
N GLY A 46 3.55 7.48 4.41
CA GLY A 46 4.72 8.05 3.72
C GLY A 46 4.76 7.68 2.23
N LEU A 47 4.47 6.42 1.90
CA LEU A 47 4.35 5.98 0.50
C LEU A 47 3.21 6.71 -0.22
N TYR A 48 2.05 6.86 0.44
CA TYR A 48 0.93 7.61 -0.11
C TYR A 48 1.32 9.08 -0.39
N PHE A 49 1.94 9.74 0.59
CA PHE A 49 2.38 11.13 0.46
C PHE A 49 3.40 11.32 -0.67
N LEU A 50 4.33 10.38 -0.84
CA LEU A 50 5.29 10.39 -1.95
C LEU A 50 4.61 10.28 -3.32
N ILE A 51 3.60 9.41 -3.45
CA ILE A 51 2.81 9.28 -4.68
C ILE A 51 2.11 10.60 -5.00
N VAL A 52 1.43 11.18 -4.01
CA VAL A 52 0.72 12.45 -4.15
C VAL A 52 1.67 13.57 -4.54
N LEU A 53 2.82 13.69 -3.87
CA LEU A 53 3.84 14.70 -4.17
C LEU A 53 4.37 14.53 -5.59
N GLY A 54 4.54 13.29 -6.07
CA GLY A 54 4.88 12.99 -7.45
C GLY A 54 3.85 13.55 -8.44
N TYR A 55 2.56 13.36 -8.18
CA TYR A 55 1.50 13.94 -9.02
C TYR A 55 1.47 15.47 -8.99
N VAL A 56 1.68 16.08 -7.81
CA VAL A 56 1.76 17.54 -7.66
C VAL A 56 2.90 18.12 -8.49
N LEU A 57 4.09 17.49 -8.46
CA LEU A 57 5.25 17.95 -9.23
C LEU A 57 5.05 17.84 -10.74
N VAL A 58 4.33 16.81 -11.20
CA VAL A 58 4.01 16.63 -12.63
C VAL A 58 2.89 17.57 -13.08
N GLY A 59 2.02 18.00 -12.15
CA GLY A 59 0.89 18.89 -12.42
C GLY A 59 -0.25 18.24 -13.21
N LYS A 60 -0.11 16.96 -13.59
CA LYS A 60 -1.09 16.19 -14.36
C LYS A 60 -1.19 14.78 -13.80
N ALA A 61 -2.42 14.31 -13.59
CA ALA A 61 -2.70 12.96 -13.16
C ALA A 61 -3.55 12.25 -14.20
N TRP A 62 -3.02 11.16 -14.76
CA TRP A 62 -3.83 10.24 -15.55
C TRP A 62 -4.65 9.41 -14.57
N ALA A 63 -5.97 9.52 -14.58
CA ALA A 63 -6.85 8.83 -13.63
C ALA A 63 -6.59 7.31 -13.60
N LEU A 64 -6.28 6.74 -14.77
CA LEU A 64 -5.92 5.34 -14.95
C LEU A 64 -4.55 5.00 -14.36
N SER A 65 -3.58 5.92 -14.40
CA SER A 65 -2.24 5.69 -13.83
C SER A 65 -2.30 5.45 -12.33
N THR A 66 -3.20 6.14 -11.63
CA THR A 66 -3.39 6.01 -10.18
C THR A 66 -3.80 4.57 -9.80
N GLY A 67 -4.61 3.94 -10.65
CA GLY A 67 -5.02 2.54 -10.53
C GLY A 67 -3.89 1.52 -10.75
N PHE A 68 -2.75 1.93 -11.32
CA PHE A 68 -1.52 1.11 -11.41
C PHE A 68 -0.50 1.49 -10.34
N VAL A 69 -0.28 2.78 -10.14
CA VAL A 69 0.77 3.33 -9.26
C VAL A 69 0.52 2.94 -7.81
N ILE A 70 -0.71 3.09 -7.31
CA ILE A 70 -1.03 2.76 -5.91
C ILE A 70 -0.83 1.26 -5.64
N PRO A 71 -1.45 0.32 -6.39
CA PRO A 71 -1.19 -1.11 -6.21
C PRO A 71 0.29 -1.48 -6.35
N SER A 72 1.00 -0.89 -7.31
CA SER A 72 2.40 -1.23 -7.54
C SER A 72 3.31 -0.79 -6.40
N ILE A 73 3.19 0.46 -5.96
CA ILE A 73 4.09 1.07 -4.97
C ILE A 73 3.70 0.74 -3.54
N MET A 74 2.41 0.63 -3.24
CA MET A 74 1.93 0.46 -1.87
C MET A 74 1.53 -0.98 -1.52
N VAL A 75 1.35 -1.87 -2.51
CA VAL A 75 0.98 -3.28 -2.29
C VAL A 75 2.05 -4.22 -2.84
N PHE A 76 2.29 -4.24 -4.15
CA PHE A 76 3.20 -5.22 -4.77
C PHE A 76 4.65 -5.04 -4.33
N PHE A 77 5.16 -3.81 -4.34
CA PHE A 77 6.55 -3.55 -3.97
C PHE A 77 6.83 -3.89 -2.49
N PRO A 78 6.04 -3.41 -1.49
CA PRO A 78 6.25 -3.78 -0.11
C PRO A 78 5.99 -5.27 0.13
N PHE A 79 4.99 -5.88 -0.52
CA PHE A 79 4.77 -7.32 -0.42
C PHE A 79 5.95 -8.14 -1.00
N GLY A 80 6.53 -7.69 -2.11
CA GLY A 80 7.75 -8.29 -2.67
C GLY A 80 8.91 -8.24 -1.68
N LEU A 81 9.12 -7.09 -1.02
CA LEU A 81 10.12 -6.96 0.04
C LEU A 81 9.82 -7.89 1.23
N PHE A 82 8.55 -8.03 1.61
CA PHE A 82 8.13 -8.98 2.64
C PHE A 82 8.48 -10.42 2.26
N VAL A 83 8.18 -10.86 1.03
CA VAL A 83 8.52 -12.21 0.56
C VAL A 83 10.04 -12.41 0.52
N LEU A 84 10.78 -11.46 -0.05
CA LEU A 84 12.24 -11.54 -0.14
C LEU A 84 12.90 -11.63 1.23
N SER A 85 12.36 -10.93 2.22
CA SER A 85 12.90 -10.97 3.58
C SER A 85 12.72 -12.32 4.29
N PHE A 86 11.87 -13.25 3.79
CA PHE A 86 11.83 -14.63 4.29
C PHE A 86 13.01 -15.48 3.85
N LEU A 87 13.68 -15.13 2.75
CA LEU A 87 14.88 -15.84 2.30
C LEU A 87 16.05 -15.70 3.28
N TYR A 88 15.96 -14.74 4.20
CA TYR A 88 16.96 -14.47 5.21
C TYR A 88 16.40 -14.74 6.62
N GLU A 89 16.93 -15.75 7.31
CA GLU A 89 16.56 -16.11 8.69
C GLU A 89 17.16 -15.15 9.74
N ASN A 90 17.21 -13.85 9.45
CA ASN A 90 17.74 -12.88 10.39
C ASN A 90 16.64 -12.40 11.35
N GLN A 91 16.89 -12.49 12.65
CA GLN A 91 15.98 -12.04 13.71
C GLN A 91 15.70 -10.53 13.62
N LYS A 92 16.67 -9.70 13.24
CA LYS A 92 16.48 -8.25 13.03
C LYS A 92 15.52 -7.95 11.87
N LEU A 93 15.48 -8.82 10.85
CA LEU A 93 14.54 -8.71 9.74
C LEU A 93 13.11 -9.11 10.13
N ARG A 94 12.90 -9.73 11.31
CA ARG A 94 11.55 -10.10 11.77
C ARG A 94 10.69 -8.88 12.06
N ASP A 95 11.25 -7.86 12.72
CA ASP A 95 10.52 -6.63 13.04
C ASP A 95 10.18 -5.86 11.76
N ILE A 96 11.14 -5.74 10.84
CA ILE A 96 10.93 -5.11 9.52
C ILE A 96 9.83 -5.86 8.74
N ARG A 97 9.84 -7.20 8.76
CA ARG A 97 8.79 -8.03 8.15
C ARG A 97 7.40 -7.70 8.69
N ASN A 98 7.27 -7.51 9.99
CA ASN A 98 6.00 -7.18 10.62
C ASN A 98 5.52 -5.77 10.23
N VAL A 99 6.44 -4.80 10.22
CA VAL A 99 6.15 -3.42 9.78
C VAL A 99 5.64 -3.40 8.33
N ILE A 100 6.32 -4.10 7.43
CA ILE A 100 5.93 -4.19 6.01
C ILE A 100 4.57 -4.87 5.88
N LEU A 101 4.35 -5.98 6.59
CA LEU A 101 3.09 -6.72 6.55
C LEU A 101 1.91 -5.83 6.99
N ILE A 102 2.08 -5.08 8.07
CA ILE A 102 1.06 -4.15 8.56
C ILE A 102 0.86 -3.01 7.56
N SER A 103 1.94 -2.45 6.99
CA SER A 103 1.85 -1.41 5.96
C SER A 103 1.00 -1.85 4.77
N VAL A 104 1.21 -3.06 4.24
CA VAL A 104 0.40 -3.59 3.12
C VAL A 104 -1.05 -3.81 3.56
N SER A 105 -1.26 -4.34 4.76
CA SER A 105 -2.60 -4.57 5.30
C SER A 105 -3.39 -3.26 5.44
N LEU A 106 -2.75 -2.22 5.96
CA LEU A 106 -3.32 -0.87 6.10
C LEU A 106 -3.59 -0.24 4.74
N THR A 107 -2.66 -0.34 3.78
CA THR A 107 -2.89 0.11 2.41
C THR A 107 -4.13 -0.55 1.81
N GLY A 108 -4.33 -1.85 2.02
CA GLY A 108 -5.51 -2.57 1.56
C GLY A 108 -6.81 -2.00 2.12
N ILE A 109 -6.85 -1.77 3.44
CA ILE A 109 -8.01 -1.18 4.12
C ILE A 109 -8.25 0.25 3.65
N LEU A 110 -7.19 1.07 3.62
CA LEU A 110 -7.26 2.46 3.21
C LEU A 110 -7.64 2.59 1.74
N GLY A 111 -7.11 1.74 0.86
CA GLY A 111 -7.45 1.73 -0.56
C GLY A 111 -8.91 1.40 -0.82
N MET A 112 -9.53 0.55 0.00
CA MET A 112 -10.98 0.26 -0.09
C MET A 112 -11.83 1.42 0.43
N LEU A 113 -11.42 2.08 1.52
CA LEU A 113 -12.22 3.12 2.17
C LEU A 113 -12.01 4.52 1.57
N PHE A 114 -10.83 4.81 1.04
CA PHE A 114 -10.38 6.16 0.67
C PHE A 114 -10.08 6.32 -0.82
N TYR A 115 -10.50 5.39 -1.69
CA TYR A 115 -10.30 5.54 -3.14
C TYR A 115 -10.85 6.87 -3.69
N GLN A 116 -12.03 7.30 -3.22
CA GLN A 116 -12.61 8.60 -3.58
C GLN A 116 -11.77 9.78 -3.10
N PHE A 117 -11.18 9.69 -1.90
CA PHE A 117 -10.36 10.77 -1.36
C PHE A 117 -9.14 11.07 -2.23
N VAL A 118 -8.59 10.09 -2.95
CA VAL A 118 -7.47 10.32 -3.88
C VAL A 118 -7.90 11.25 -5.03
N PHE A 119 -9.12 11.05 -5.55
CA PHE A 119 -9.65 11.88 -6.63
C PHE A 119 -10.02 13.27 -6.14
N ASP A 120 -10.61 13.39 -4.95
CA ASP A 120 -10.93 14.67 -4.34
C ASP A 120 -9.66 15.47 -4.03
N PHE A 121 -8.58 14.78 -3.64
CA PHE A 121 -7.28 15.41 -3.40
C PHE A 121 -6.69 16.05 -4.67
N PHE A 122 -6.83 15.39 -5.81
CA PHE A 122 -6.39 15.97 -7.09
C PHE A 122 -7.16 17.25 -7.45
N ASP A 123 -8.45 17.32 -7.12
CA ASP A 123 -9.25 18.53 -7.34
C ASP A 123 -8.81 19.68 -6.43
N ILE A 124 -8.57 19.39 -5.14
CA ILE A 124 -8.12 20.39 -4.15
C ILE A 124 -6.78 21.01 -4.55
N PHE A 125 -5.87 20.22 -5.10
CA PHE A 125 -4.54 20.67 -5.52
C PHE A 125 -4.48 21.18 -6.97
N GLY A 126 -5.63 21.27 -7.65
CA GLY A 126 -5.71 21.77 -9.03
C GLY A 126 -4.96 20.92 -10.05
N ILE A 127 -4.80 19.61 -9.78
CA ILE A 127 -4.10 18.69 -10.66
C ILE A 127 -5.03 18.34 -11.84
N GLU A 128 -4.60 18.62 -13.06
CA GLU A 128 -5.37 18.27 -14.26
C GLU A 128 -5.57 16.75 -14.35
N LYS A 129 -6.83 16.31 -14.28
CA LYS A 129 -7.22 14.92 -14.47
C LYS A 129 -7.38 14.63 -15.96
N ILE A 130 -6.54 13.73 -16.48
CA ILE A 130 -6.65 13.23 -17.85
C ILE A 130 -7.34 11.87 -17.79
N TYR A 131 -8.51 11.76 -18.44
CA TYR A 131 -9.36 10.56 -18.49
C TYR A 131 -9.13 9.75 -19.75
#